data_AF-R5MT00-F1
#
_entry.id   AF-R5MT00-F1
#
_cell.length_a   1.000
_cell.length_b   1.000
_cell.length_c   1.000
_cell.angle_alpha   90.00
_cell.angle_beta   90.00
_cell.angle_gamma   90.00
#
_symmetry.space_group_name_H-M   'P 1'
#
loop_
_entity.id
_entity.type
_entity.pdbx_description
1 polymer ?
#
loop_
_entity_poly.entity_id
_entity_poly.type
_entity_poly.pdbx_seq_one_letter_code
_entity_poly.pdbx_strand_id
1 'polypeptide(L)'
;MKRNINKKGFTLVELLAVIVILAVLALVAMPNVTRLMNDSRKNAFITEVENFVTYAQTSYTNSQISGAITNSADESLITGQTFNNVSYDYYCVSYAKLVSGGFIQKSNGDNYKGIFEIYMPTDGTSSKTVIYMSNGNYQINGLSINKLANKSYEEKTTQTDYAFLNSSSLELSRSACYTAQGTELTTHANAALGAA
;
A
#
# COMPACT_ATOMS: atom_id res chain seq x y z
N MET A 1 48.79 16.58 51.37
CA MET A 1 49.39 15.77 50.29
C MET A 1 48.67 16.10 48.98
N LYS A 2 49.30 16.83 48.05
CA LYS A 2 48.67 17.36 46.84
C LYS A 2 49.03 16.48 45.64
N ARG A 3 48.05 15.79 45.07
CA ARG A 3 48.22 14.85 43.95
C ARG A 3 48.25 15.63 42.63
N ASN A 4 49.43 15.73 42.02
CA ASN A 4 49.57 16.29 40.67
C ASN A 4 48.96 15.31 39.66
N ILE A 5 47.84 15.68 39.08
CA ILE A 5 47.23 15.00 37.93
C ILE A 5 47.94 15.49 36.67
N ASN A 6 48.83 14.67 36.12
CA ASN A 6 49.44 14.88 34.81
C ASN A 6 48.35 14.91 33.74
N LYS A 7 47.98 16.11 33.28
CA LYS A 7 47.11 16.27 32.12
C LYS A 7 47.95 16.22 30.85
N LYS A 8 48.19 15.02 30.31
CA LYS A 8 48.65 14.88 28.92
C LYS A 8 47.47 15.23 28.01
N GLY A 9 47.57 16.33 27.27
CA GLY A 9 46.59 16.72 26.26
C GLY A 9 46.77 15.91 24.98
N PHE A 10 45.67 15.65 24.27
CA PHE A 10 45.72 15.10 22.91
C PHE A 10 46.39 16.10 21.96
N THR A 11 47.19 15.59 21.03
CA THR A 11 47.77 16.42 19.97
C THR A 11 46.76 16.62 18.84
N LEU A 12 46.81 17.78 18.18
CA LEU A 12 45.93 18.06 17.03
C LEU A 12 46.12 17.05 15.89
N VAL A 13 47.33 16.51 15.75
CA VAL A 13 47.68 15.53 14.71
C VAL A 13 46.98 14.19 14.96
N GLU A 14 46.90 13.73 16.20
CA GLU A 14 46.16 12.50 16.55
C GLU A 14 44.67 12.63 16.21
N LEU A 15 44.09 13.79 16.51
CA LEU A 15 42.69 14.04 16.20
C LEU A 15 42.44 14.17 14.69
N LEU A 16 43.40 14.75 13.96
CA LEU A 16 43.32 14.89 12.50
C LEU A 16 43.41 13.54 11.78
N ALA A 17 44.28 12.64 12.22
CA ALA A 17 44.39 11.31 11.62
C ALA A 17 43.06 10.52 11.74
N VAL A 18 42.37 10.63 12.88
CA VAL A 18 41.10 9.94 13.12
C VAL A 18 39.99 10.44 12.19
N ILE A 19 39.84 11.76 12.04
CA ILE A 19 38.80 12.30 11.15
C ILE A 19 39.04 11.96 9.68
N VAL A 20 40.30 11.86 9.24
CA VAL A 20 40.64 11.45 7.88
C VAL A 20 40.20 9.99 7.63
N ILE A 21 40.50 9.09 8.56
CA ILE A 21 40.10 7.68 8.44
C ILE A 21 38.56 7.57 8.47
N LEU A 22 37.89 8.27 9.40
CA LEU A 22 36.42 8.28 9.47
C LEU A 22 35.78 8.83 8.19
N ALA A 23 36.37 9.85 7.57
CA ALA A 23 35.86 10.41 6.31
C ALA A 23 35.94 9.40 5.16
N VAL A 24 37.06 8.67 5.02
CA VAL A 24 37.23 7.62 4.00
C VAL A 24 36.23 6.49 4.22
N LEU A 25 36.07 6.03 5.47
CA LEU A 25 35.10 4.99 5.81
C LEU A 25 33.66 5.42 5.53
N ALA A 26 33.29 6.66 5.88
CA ALA A 26 31.97 7.20 5.60
C ALA A 26 31.68 7.25 4.10
N LEU A 27 32.65 7.67 3.27
CA LEU A 27 32.48 7.79 1.82
C LEU A 27 32.14 6.45 1.16
N VAL A 28 32.78 5.35 1.58
CA VAL A 28 32.49 4.00 1.05
C VAL A 28 31.16 3.45 1.59
N ALA A 29 30.81 3.77 2.84
CA ALA A 29 29.61 3.25 3.49
C ALA A 29 28.31 3.96 3.04
N MET A 30 28.37 5.26 2.72
CA MET A 30 27.21 6.08 2.36
C MET A 30 26.25 5.45 1.33
N PRO A 31 26.69 5.00 0.13
CA PRO A 31 25.76 4.45 -0.86
C PRO A 31 25.01 3.21 -0.36
N ASN A 32 25.66 2.36 0.43
CA ASN A 32 25.05 1.15 0.98
C ASN A 32 24.01 1.48 2.06
N VAL A 33 24.30 2.47 2.92
CA VAL A 33 23.35 2.94 3.94
C VAL A 33 22.10 3.55 3.28
N THR A 34 22.27 4.36 2.23
CA THR A 34 21.12 4.95 1.51
C THR A 34 20.24 3.88 0.86
N ARG A 35 20.84 2.84 0.25
CA ARG A 35 20.08 1.70 -0.31
C ARG A 35 19.32 0.96 0.79
N LEU A 36 19.98 0.61 1.88
CA LEU A 36 19.35 -0.08 3.01
C LEU A 36 18.19 0.73 3.60
N MET A 37 18.32 2.04 3.70
CA MET A 37 17.25 2.92 4.16
C MET A 37 16.05 2.91 3.21
N ASN A 38 16.28 2.97 1.90
CA ASN A 38 15.22 2.91 0.90
C ASN A 38 14.51 1.54 0.92
N ASP A 39 15.25 0.45 1.03
CA ASP A 39 14.70 -0.90 1.14
C ASP A 39 13.87 -1.07 2.42
N SER A 40 14.35 -0.50 3.54
CA SER A 40 13.62 -0.51 4.81
C SER A 40 12.29 0.25 4.73
N ARG A 41 12.29 1.42 4.08
CA ARG A 41 11.06 2.22 3.85
C ARG A 41 10.07 1.50 2.95
N LYS A 42 10.56 0.86 1.87
CA LYS A 42 9.75 0.04 0.97
C LYS A 42 9.13 -1.16 1.71
N ASN A 43 9.90 -1.88 2.51
CA ASN A 43 9.42 -3.01 3.28
C ASN A 43 8.37 -2.59 4.32
N ALA A 44 8.55 -1.44 4.97
CA ALA A 44 7.55 -0.90 5.90
C ALA A 44 6.22 -0.59 5.18
N PHE A 45 6.27 -0.02 3.98
CA PHE A 45 5.07 0.20 3.17
C PHE A 45 4.38 -1.12 2.82
N ILE A 46 5.13 -2.14 2.42
CA ILE A 46 4.58 -3.48 2.10
C ILE A 46 3.85 -4.08 3.30
N THR A 47 4.46 -4.05 4.49
CA THR A 47 3.82 -4.55 5.71
C THR A 47 2.52 -3.81 6.04
N GLU A 48 2.47 -2.50 5.77
CA GLU A 48 1.22 -1.74 5.93
C GLU A 48 0.14 -2.18 4.93
N VAL A 49 0.53 -2.55 3.70
CA VAL A 49 -0.40 -3.12 2.70
C VAL A 49 -0.96 -4.45 3.19
N GLU A 50 -0.12 -5.32 3.77
CA GLU A 50 -0.55 -6.61 4.33
C GLU A 50 -1.58 -6.42 5.44
N ASN A 51 -1.36 -5.44 6.32
CA ASN A 51 -2.34 -5.07 7.35
C ASN A 51 -3.64 -4.56 6.72
N PHE A 52 -3.55 -3.63 5.77
CA PHE A 52 -4.71 -3.09 5.03
C PHE A 52 -5.57 -4.20 4.43
N VAL A 53 -4.95 -5.17 3.76
CA VAL A 53 -5.64 -6.33 3.18
C VAL A 53 -6.36 -7.17 4.24
N THR A 54 -5.69 -7.44 5.36
CA THR A 54 -6.28 -8.21 6.47
C THR A 54 -7.52 -7.52 7.03
N TYR A 55 -7.45 -6.20 7.21
CA TYR A 55 -8.57 -5.39 7.67
C TYR A 55 -9.71 -5.32 6.65
N ALA A 56 -9.38 -5.21 5.36
CA ALA A 56 -10.37 -5.23 4.28
C ALA A 56 -11.12 -6.56 4.19
N GLN A 57 -10.42 -7.70 4.35
CA GLN A 57 -11.03 -9.03 4.43
C GLN A 57 -11.94 -9.19 5.65
N THR A 58 -11.52 -8.64 6.79
CA THR A 58 -12.34 -8.64 8.01
C THR A 58 -13.59 -7.80 7.82
N SER A 59 -13.46 -6.61 7.22
CA SER A 59 -14.60 -5.75 6.86
C SER A 59 -15.56 -6.48 5.92
N TYR A 60 -15.05 -7.11 4.85
CA TYR A 60 -15.84 -7.91 3.93
C TYR A 60 -16.66 -8.99 4.66
N THR A 61 -16.01 -9.77 5.53
CA THR A 61 -16.66 -10.84 6.28
C THR A 61 -17.74 -10.28 7.22
N ASN A 62 -17.47 -9.17 7.90
CA ASN A 62 -18.45 -8.52 8.77
C ASN A 62 -19.67 -7.99 7.99
N SER A 63 -19.44 -7.43 6.81
CA SER A 63 -20.50 -6.91 5.95
C SER A 63 -21.36 -8.04 5.38
N GLN A 64 -20.79 -9.22 5.08
CA GLN A 64 -21.54 -10.44 4.73
C GLN A 64 -22.42 -10.93 5.89
N ILE A 65 -21.88 -11.00 7.11
CA ILE A 65 -22.63 -11.45 8.29
C ILE A 65 -23.78 -10.51 8.64
N SER A 66 -23.56 -9.20 8.49
CA SER A 66 -24.54 -8.19 8.91
C SER A 66 -25.69 -8.02 7.91
N GLY A 67 -25.54 -8.51 6.66
CA GLY A 67 -26.51 -8.29 5.57
C GLY A 67 -26.74 -6.81 5.23
N ALA A 68 -25.93 -5.92 5.78
CA ALA A 68 -26.12 -4.48 5.77
C ALA A 68 -25.04 -3.85 4.91
N ILE A 69 -25.23 -3.87 3.58
CA ILE A 69 -24.34 -3.13 2.70
C ILE A 69 -25.11 -2.04 2.02
N THR A 70 -24.72 -0.81 2.34
CA THR A 70 -25.21 0.41 1.71
C THR A 70 -24.13 0.88 0.75
N ASN A 71 -24.48 0.95 -0.54
CA ASN A 71 -23.57 1.46 -1.55
C ASN A 71 -23.21 2.91 -1.24
N SER A 72 -21.93 3.15 -1.01
CA SER A 72 -21.40 4.44 -0.61
C SER A 72 -20.11 4.76 -1.37
N ALA A 73 -19.60 5.96 -1.13
CA ALA A 73 -18.32 6.43 -1.65
C ALA A 73 -17.14 5.50 -1.32
N ASP A 74 -17.18 4.89 -0.13
CA ASP A 74 -16.04 4.26 0.53
C ASP A 74 -16.23 2.75 0.79
N GLU A 75 -17.45 2.23 0.59
CA GLU A 75 -17.77 0.80 0.67
C GLU A 75 -18.95 0.48 -0.24
N SER A 76 -18.88 -0.65 -0.94
CA SER A 76 -19.96 -1.14 -1.79
C SER A 76 -19.94 -2.67 -1.88
N LEU A 77 -21.13 -3.28 -1.89
CA LEU A 77 -21.35 -4.66 -2.32
C LEU A 77 -22.46 -4.61 -3.36
N ILE A 78 -22.15 -5.11 -4.55
CA ILE A 78 -23.09 -5.14 -5.66
C ILE A 78 -23.12 -6.56 -6.17
N THR A 79 -24.31 -7.13 -6.24
CA THR A 79 -24.51 -8.49 -6.70
C THR A 79 -25.04 -8.53 -8.13
N GLY A 80 -24.68 -9.59 -8.86
CA GLY A 80 -25.19 -9.83 -10.20
C GLY A 80 -24.71 -8.86 -11.27
N GLN A 81 -23.50 -8.32 -11.13
CA GLN A 81 -22.84 -7.55 -12.19
C GLN A 81 -22.38 -8.50 -13.30
N THR A 82 -22.37 -8.09 -14.56
CA THR A 82 -21.88 -8.92 -15.66
C THR A 82 -20.70 -8.25 -16.37
N PHE A 83 -19.66 -9.04 -16.65
CA PHE A 83 -18.51 -8.65 -17.47
C PHE A 83 -18.12 -9.81 -18.38
N ASN A 84 -17.99 -9.57 -19.69
CA ASN A 84 -17.68 -10.61 -20.69
C ASN A 84 -18.55 -11.89 -20.55
N ASN A 85 -19.86 -11.73 -20.33
CA ASN A 85 -20.82 -12.81 -20.10
C ASN A 85 -20.59 -13.66 -18.84
N VAL A 86 -19.74 -13.21 -17.91
CA VAL A 86 -19.59 -13.82 -16.59
C VAL A 86 -20.24 -12.91 -15.55
N SER A 87 -21.08 -13.50 -14.69
CA SER A 87 -21.71 -12.77 -13.58
C SER A 87 -20.80 -12.77 -12.36
N TYR A 88 -20.76 -11.64 -11.65
CA TYR A 88 -19.91 -11.39 -10.49
C TYR A 88 -20.68 -10.66 -9.39
N ASP A 89 -20.35 -11.00 -8.15
CA ASP A 89 -20.53 -10.12 -7.01
C ASP A 89 -19.24 -9.30 -6.80
N TYR A 90 -19.40 -8.00 -6.59
CA TYR A 90 -18.31 -7.04 -6.42
C TYR A 90 -18.36 -6.45 -5.04
N TYR A 91 -17.25 -6.56 -4.30
CA TYR A 91 -17.04 -5.87 -3.02
C TYR A 91 -15.88 -4.90 -3.13
N CYS A 92 -16.09 -3.66 -2.71
CA CYS A 92 -15.05 -2.64 -2.62
C CYS A 92 -15.06 -1.98 -1.24
N VAL A 93 -13.88 -1.73 -0.69
CA VAL A 93 -13.72 -0.96 0.53
C VAL A 93 -12.48 -0.06 0.44
N SER A 94 -12.62 1.20 0.86
CA SER A 94 -11.55 2.18 0.87
C SER A 94 -10.78 2.17 2.19
N TYR A 95 -9.52 2.60 2.16
CA TYR A 95 -8.73 2.85 3.37
C TYR A 95 -9.44 3.79 4.33
N ALA A 96 -10.11 4.83 3.81
CA ALA A 96 -10.89 5.76 4.62
C ALA A 96 -12.05 5.05 5.35
N LYS A 97 -12.74 4.12 4.70
CA LYS A 97 -13.75 3.30 5.37
C LYS A 97 -13.15 2.48 6.51
N LEU A 98 -12.06 1.78 6.27
CA LEU A 98 -11.43 0.92 7.28
C LEU A 98 -10.96 1.71 8.50
N VAL A 99 -10.47 2.94 8.28
CA VAL A 99 -10.15 3.87 9.37
C VAL A 99 -11.41 4.31 10.11
N SER A 100 -12.43 4.80 9.40
CA SER A 100 -13.67 5.27 10.03
C SER A 100 -14.45 4.16 10.74
N GLY A 101 -14.34 2.92 10.27
CA GLY A 101 -14.90 1.71 10.86
C GLY A 101 -14.07 1.13 12.00
N GLY A 102 -12.94 1.74 12.36
CA GLY A 102 -12.10 1.32 13.50
C GLY A 102 -11.24 0.07 13.25
N PHE A 103 -11.14 -0.41 12.01
CA PHE A 103 -10.27 -1.54 11.67
C PHE A 103 -8.79 -1.13 11.64
N ILE A 104 -8.50 0.12 11.26
CA ILE A 104 -7.15 0.68 11.17
C ILE A 104 -7.00 1.84 12.14
N GLN A 105 -5.95 1.79 12.97
CA GLN A 105 -5.55 2.94 13.78
C GLN A 105 -4.64 3.85 12.95
N LYS A 106 -5.04 5.13 12.77
CA LYS A 106 -4.23 6.10 12.02
C LYS A 106 -2.89 6.32 12.71
N SER A 107 -1.80 5.85 12.10
CA SER A 107 -0.46 6.29 12.50
C SER A 107 -0.07 7.62 11.83
N ASN A 108 -0.56 7.89 10.60
CA ASN A 108 -0.40 9.14 9.83
C ASN A 108 -1.40 9.16 8.65
N GLY A 109 -2.70 9.20 8.93
CA GLY A 109 -3.74 8.82 7.96
C GLY A 109 -3.99 9.75 6.77
N ASP A 110 -3.27 10.87 6.65
CA ASP A 110 -3.51 11.85 5.58
C ASP A 110 -2.73 11.53 4.29
N ASN A 111 -1.63 10.77 4.42
CA ASN A 111 -0.82 10.34 3.28
C ASN A 111 -1.23 8.96 2.75
N TYR A 112 -1.96 8.17 3.54
CA TYR A 112 -2.40 6.83 3.16
C TYR A 112 -3.74 6.88 2.46
N LYS A 113 -3.77 6.31 1.25
CA LYS A 113 -4.99 6.17 0.46
C LYS A 113 -4.95 4.84 -0.26
N GLY A 114 -6.08 4.15 -0.33
CA GLY A 114 -6.16 2.88 -1.03
C GLY A 114 -7.59 2.35 -1.13
N ILE A 115 -7.77 1.39 -2.03
CA ILE A 115 -8.99 0.60 -2.18
C ILE A 115 -8.61 -0.88 -2.30
N PHE A 116 -9.46 -1.72 -1.74
CA PHE A 116 -9.40 -3.17 -1.85
C PHE A 116 -10.67 -3.65 -2.53
N GLU A 117 -10.50 -4.48 -3.55
CA GLU A 117 -11.58 -4.96 -4.39
C GLU A 117 -11.58 -6.49 -4.45
N ILE A 118 -12.76 -7.09 -4.31
CA ILE A 118 -13.00 -8.51 -4.56
C ILE A 118 -14.05 -8.64 -5.65
N TYR A 119 -13.71 -9.39 -6.68
CA TYR A 119 -14.59 -9.84 -7.74
C TYR A 119 -14.84 -11.33 -7.56
N MET A 120 -16.09 -11.71 -7.27
CA MET A 120 -16.50 -13.08 -6.97
C MET A 120 -17.42 -13.58 -8.07
N PRO A 121 -16.93 -14.40 -9.00
CA PRO A 121 -17.78 -14.90 -10.08
C PRO A 121 -18.85 -15.86 -9.54
N THR A 122 -20.05 -15.79 -10.09
CA THR A 122 -21.17 -16.68 -9.74
C THR A 122 -21.09 -18.02 -10.46
N ASP A 123 -20.18 -18.19 -11.42
CA ASP A 123 -20.00 -19.39 -12.24
C ASP A 123 -19.08 -20.44 -11.60
N GLY A 124 -18.59 -20.20 -10.38
CA GLY A 124 -17.71 -21.11 -9.64
C GLY A 124 -16.21 -20.94 -9.96
N THR A 125 -15.84 -19.97 -10.80
CA THR A 125 -14.43 -19.59 -11.01
C THR A 125 -13.82 -19.01 -9.73
N SER A 126 -12.49 -19.00 -9.62
CA SER A 126 -11.79 -18.39 -8.49
C SER A 126 -12.01 -16.87 -8.42
N SER A 127 -12.32 -16.36 -7.23
CA SER A 127 -12.40 -14.91 -6.98
C SER A 127 -11.10 -14.20 -7.32
N LYS A 128 -11.20 -12.99 -7.89
CA LYS A 128 -10.06 -12.10 -8.12
C LYS A 128 -10.05 -10.99 -7.08
N THR A 129 -8.90 -10.78 -6.45
CA THR A 129 -8.69 -9.69 -5.50
C THR A 129 -7.68 -8.72 -6.08
N VAL A 130 -7.95 -7.43 -5.98
CA VAL A 130 -7.06 -6.38 -6.46
C VAL A 130 -6.90 -5.29 -5.40
N ILE A 131 -5.66 -4.85 -5.26
CA ILE A 131 -5.25 -3.85 -4.27
C ILE A 131 -4.69 -2.63 -5.01
N TYR A 132 -5.12 -1.46 -4.56
CA TYR A 132 -4.57 -0.17 -4.94
C TYR A 132 -4.26 0.59 -3.65
N MET A 133 -3.01 0.99 -3.42
CA MET A 133 -2.67 1.75 -2.22
C MET A 133 -1.45 2.64 -2.43
N SER A 134 -1.39 3.78 -1.75
CA SER A 134 -0.22 4.65 -1.66
C SER A 134 -0.07 5.25 -0.27
N ASN A 135 1.17 5.55 0.11
CA ASN A 135 1.52 6.33 1.30
C ASN A 135 2.16 7.69 0.95
N GLY A 136 2.01 8.16 -0.29
CA GLY A 136 2.61 9.38 -0.82
C GLY A 136 4.04 9.20 -1.35
N ASN A 137 4.80 8.21 -0.87
CA ASN A 137 6.17 7.92 -1.35
C ASN A 137 6.22 6.65 -2.21
N TYR A 138 5.39 5.67 -1.88
CA TYR A 138 5.28 4.39 -2.57
C TYR A 138 3.83 4.15 -2.99
N GLN A 139 3.64 3.31 -4.02
CA GLN A 139 2.31 2.94 -4.50
C GLN A 139 2.27 1.50 -5.02
N ILE A 140 1.09 0.89 -4.90
CA ILE A 140 0.68 -0.38 -5.50
C ILE A 140 -0.53 -0.08 -6.38
N ASN A 141 -0.49 -0.54 -7.63
CA ASN A 141 -1.51 -0.28 -8.62
C ASN A 141 -1.88 -1.60 -9.32
N GLY A 142 -2.90 -2.31 -8.82
CA GLY A 142 -3.42 -3.51 -9.46
C GLY A 142 -2.68 -4.82 -9.12
N LEU A 143 -2.42 -5.10 -7.84
CA LEU A 143 -1.79 -6.37 -7.41
C LEU A 143 -2.79 -7.32 -6.75
N SER A 144 -2.65 -8.62 -7.03
CA SER A 144 -3.40 -9.67 -6.35
C SER A 144 -2.77 -10.08 -5.02
N ILE A 145 -3.60 -10.55 -4.09
CA ILE A 145 -3.16 -10.93 -2.74
C ILE A 145 -2.09 -12.03 -2.74
N ASN A 146 -2.16 -12.97 -3.68
CA ASN A 146 -1.17 -14.05 -3.80
C ASN A 146 0.21 -13.53 -4.22
N LYS A 147 0.28 -12.41 -4.93
CA LYS A 147 1.55 -11.75 -5.26
C LYS A 147 2.11 -10.97 -4.07
N LEU A 148 1.24 -10.40 -3.24
CA LEU A 148 1.62 -9.75 -1.98
C LEU A 148 2.21 -10.78 -0.99
N ALA A 149 1.50 -11.88 -0.71
CA ALA A 149 1.99 -12.91 0.22
C ALA A 149 3.36 -13.51 -0.18
N ASN A 150 3.63 -13.64 -1.48
CA ASN A 150 4.89 -14.17 -2.00
C ASN A 150 5.97 -13.10 -2.25
N LYS A 151 5.75 -11.88 -1.75
CA LYS A 151 6.60 -10.71 -1.97
C LYS A 151 6.97 -10.45 -3.45
N SER A 152 6.14 -10.93 -4.36
CA SER A 152 6.35 -10.88 -5.80
C SER A 152 5.68 -9.61 -6.33
N TYR A 153 6.25 -8.47 -5.95
CA TYR A 153 5.79 -7.15 -6.37
C TYR A 153 6.49 -6.75 -7.66
N GLU A 154 5.74 -6.44 -8.71
CA GLU A 154 6.32 -5.62 -9.77
C GLU A 154 6.42 -4.19 -9.25
N GLU A 155 7.65 -3.74 -9.02
CA GLU A 155 7.95 -2.32 -8.85
C GLU A 155 7.76 -1.66 -10.22
N LYS A 156 6.50 -1.37 -10.59
CA LYS A 156 6.21 -0.73 -11.88
C LYS A 156 6.62 0.74 -11.80
N THR A 157 7.89 0.99 -12.12
CA THR A 157 8.54 2.31 -12.15
C THR A 157 8.14 3.16 -13.35
N THR A 158 7.32 2.64 -14.25
CA THR A 158 6.81 3.37 -15.41
C THR A 158 5.29 3.31 -15.48
N GLN A 159 4.72 4.50 -15.34
CA GLN A 159 3.35 4.86 -15.63
C GLN A 159 2.94 4.26 -16.98
N THR A 160 2.05 3.28 -16.93
CA THR A 160 1.31 2.78 -18.08
C THR A 160 -0.17 2.94 -17.72
N ASP A 161 -0.66 4.14 -18.01
CA ASP A 161 -2.03 4.53 -18.40
C ASP A 161 -3.26 3.96 -17.69
N TYR A 162 -3.18 3.53 -16.43
CA TYR A 162 -4.37 3.33 -15.61
C TYR A 162 -4.15 3.88 -14.19
N ALA A 163 -4.21 5.21 -14.08
CA ALA A 163 -3.86 5.98 -12.90
C ALA A 163 -5.08 6.25 -12.00
N PHE A 164 -5.28 5.45 -10.95
CA PHE A 164 -6.18 5.81 -9.83
C PHE A 164 -5.43 6.54 -8.70
N LEU A 165 -4.10 6.52 -8.75
CA LEU A 165 -3.23 7.33 -7.93
C LEU A 165 -2.32 8.11 -8.88
N ASN A 166 -2.71 9.34 -9.21
CA ASN A 166 -1.80 10.28 -9.85
C ASN A 166 -0.70 10.62 -8.83
N SER A 167 0.58 10.40 -9.20
CA SER A 167 1.77 10.73 -8.39
C SER A 167 1.87 12.20 -7.95
N SER A 168 1.10 13.09 -8.57
CA SER A 168 1.08 14.53 -8.27
C SER A 168 -0.15 15.02 -7.48
N SER A 169 -1.20 14.21 -7.30
CA SER A 169 -2.40 14.65 -6.54
C SER A 169 -3.04 13.62 -5.60
N LEU A 170 -2.65 12.34 -5.63
CA LEU A 170 -3.17 11.30 -4.72
C LEU A 170 -4.72 11.29 -4.63
N GLU A 171 -5.47 11.63 -5.68
CA GLU A 171 -6.93 11.67 -5.58
C GLU A 171 -7.54 10.30 -5.89
N LEU A 172 -7.68 9.45 -4.87
CA LEU A 172 -8.75 8.46 -4.88
C LEU A 172 -10.06 9.22 -4.64
N SER A 173 -10.85 9.41 -5.70
CA SER A 173 -12.08 10.18 -5.60
C SER A 173 -13.11 9.44 -4.74
N ARG A 174 -13.99 10.20 -4.09
CA ARG A 174 -15.15 9.73 -3.30
C ARG A 174 -16.14 8.84 -4.08
N SER A 175 -15.86 8.45 -5.32
CA SER A 175 -16.68 7.55 -6.12
C SER A 175 -15.97 6.24 -6.48
N ALA A 176 -14.77 5.99 -5.95
CA ALA A 176 -13.93 4.86 -6.35
C ALA A 176 -14.58 3.50 -6.07
N CYS A 177 -15.37 3.36 -5.01
CA CYS A 177 -16.09 2.11 -4.73
C CYS A 177 -17.53 2.08 -5.28
N TYR A 178 -18.06 3.19 -5.79
CA TYR A 178 -19.47 3.25 -6.18
C TYR A 178 -19.67 2.73 -7.59
N THR A 179 -20.47 1.67 -7.73
CA THR A 179 -20.99 1.17 -9.01
C THR A 179 -22.50 0.96 -8.87
N ALA A 180 -23.26 1.14 -9.96
CA ALA A 180 -24.71 0.91 -9.95
C ALA A 180 -25.03 -0.55 -10.32
N GLN A 181 -26.13 -1.09 -9.79
CA GLN A 181 -26.56 -2.45 -10.12
C GLN A 181 -27.01 -2.54 -11.58
N GLY A 182 -26.58 -3.59 -12.30
CA GLY A 182 -26.98 -3.86 -13.68
C GLY A 182 -26.25 -3.00 -14.72
N THR A 183 -25.29 -2.16 -14.31
CA THR A 183 -24.33 -1.56 -15.25
C THR A 183 -23.18 -2.53 -15.48
N GLU A 184 -22.58 -2.53 -16.66
CA GLU A 184 -21.30 -3.22 -16.87
C GLU A 184 -20.28 -2.71 -15.85
N LEU A 185 -19.47 -3.65 -15.36
CA LEU A 185 -18.41 -3.41 -14.39
C LEU A 185 -17.48 -2.28 -14.87
N THR A 186 -17.18 -1.32 -13.99
CA THR A 186 -16.50 -0.05 -14.31
C THR A 186 -15.01 -0.24 -14.67
N THR A 187 -14.31 0.88 -14.90
CA THR A 187 -12.89 0.94 -15.28
C THR A 187 -11.96 0.09 -14.41
N HIS A 188 -12.28 -0.10 -13.12
CA HIS A 188 -11.47 -0.87 -12.17
C HIS A 188 -11.50 -2.37 -12.50
N ALA A 189 -12.68 -2.87 -12.85
CA ALA A 189 -12.91 -4.25 -13.21
C ALA A 189 -12.30 -4.60 -14.56
N ASN A 190 -12.35 -3.69 -15.54
CA ASN A 190 -11.72 -3.90 -16.85
C ASN A 190 -10.21 -4.11 -16.72
N ALA A 191 -9.56 -3.37 -15.81
CA ALA A 191 -8.14 -3.51 -15.52
C ALA A 191 -7.82 -4.77 -14.68
N ALA A 192 -8.69 -5.12 -13.73
CA ALA A 192 -8.53 -6.24 -12.81
C ALA A 192 -8.85 -7.61 -13.41
N LEU A 193 -9.94 -7.70 -14.17
CA LEU A 193 -10.49 -8.92 -14.73
C LEU A 193 -9.87 -9.25 -16.09
N GLY A 194 -9.24 -8.27 -16.74
CA GLY A 194 -8.59 -8.36 -18.04
C GLY A 194 -9.62 -8.32 -19.18
N ALA A 195 -9.58 -7.25 -19.98
CA ALA A 195 -9.91 -7.42 -21.39
C ALA A 195 -8.86 -8.37 -21.99
N ALA A 196 -9.33 -9.47 -22.58
CA ALA A 196 -8.51 -10.27 -23.48
C ALA A 196 -8.10 -9.44 -24.70
#